data_AF-A0ABD5DX63-F1
#
_entry.id   AF-A0ABD5DX63-F1
#
_cell.length_a   1.000
_cell.length_b   1.000
_cell.length_c   1.000
_cell.angle_alpha   90.00
_cell.angle_beta   90.00
_cell.angle_gamma   90.00
#
_symmetry.space_group_name_H-M   'P 1'
#
loop_
_entity.id
_entity.type
_entity.pdbx_description
1 polymer ?
#
loop_
_entity_poly.entity_id
_entity_poly.type
_entity_poly.pdbx_seq_one_letter_code
_entity_poly.pdbx_strand_id
1 'polypeptide(L)' 'MTSRNYLLLTPGPLTTTRTVKEAMLFDSCTWDDDYNLGVVQT' A
#
# COMPACT_ATOMS: atom_id res chain seq x y z
N MET A 1 -11.05 -18.79 4.56
CA MET A 1 -10.93 -17.57 5.37
C MET A 1 -12.01 -16.59 4.94
N THR A 2 -12.93 -16.24 5.82
CA THR A 2 -14.06 -15.32 5.53
C THR A 2 -13.57 -13.88 5.52
N SER A 3 -13.70 -13.19 4.38
CA SER A 3 -13.50 -11.74 4.30
C SER A 3 -14.56 -11.07 5.16
N ARG A 4 -14.17 -10.37 6.24
CA ARG A 4 -15.11 -9.59 7.04
C ARG A 4 -15.31 -8.22 6.37
N ASN A 5 -16.49 -7.98 5.83
CA ASN A 5 -16.82 -6.76 5.10
C ASN A 5 -17.26 -5.64 6.04
N TYR A 6 -16.32 -5.07 6.79
CA TYR A 6 -16.56 -3.88 7.61
C TYR A 6 -16.15 -2.61 6.88
N LEU A 7 -16.99 -1.58 6.94
CA LEU A 7 -16.70 -0.23 6.47
C LEU A 7 -16.37 0.66 7.67
N LEU A 8 -15.14 1.19 7.71
CA LEU A 8 -14.71 2.11 8.76
C LEU A 8 -15.16 3.53 8.37
N LEU A 9 -16.19 4.03 9.05
CA LEU A 9 -16.71 5.40 8.93
C LEU A 9 -16.07 6.34 9.97
N THR A 10 -14.75 6.23 10.13
CA THR A 10 -13.94 7.11 10.98
C THR A 10 -13.22 8.14 10.09
N PRO A 11 -12.80 9.30 10.63
CA PRO A 11 -12.01 10.27 9.87
C PRO A 11 -10.60 9.74 9.48
N GLY A 12 -10.18 8.62 10.06
CA GLY A 12 -8.96 7.89 9.72
C GLY A 12 -8.47 7.02 10.89
N PRO A 13 -7.80 5.88 10.65
CA PRO A 13 -7.57 5.17 9.38
C PRO A 13 -8.86 4.58 8.76
N LEU A 14 -8.90 4.52 7.43
CA LEU A 14 -10.12 4.25 6.63
C LEU A 14 -10.10 2.84 6.01
N THR A 15 -11.26 2.36 5.54
CA THR A 15 -11.31 1.18 4.67
C THR A 15 -10.81 1.54 3.27
N THR A 16 -9.58 1.11 2.93
CA THR A 16 -9.00 1.22 1.58
C THR A 16 -9.31 -0.02 0.72
N THR A 17 -9.15 0.11 -0.60
CA THR A 17 -9.43 -0.97 -1.57
C THR A 17 -8.47 -2.15 -1.38
N ARG A 18 -8.90 -3.33 -1.84
CA ARG A 18 -8.04 -4.54 -1.80
C ARG A 18 -6.72 -4.33 -2.55
N THR A 19 -6.78 -3.72 -3.74
CA THR A 19 -5.60 -3.50 -4.59
C THR A 19 -4.57 -2.56 -3.95
N VAL A 20 -5.01 -1.54 -3.19
CA VAL A 20 -4.11 -0.67 -2.42
C VAL A 20 -3.39 -1.45 -1.32
N LYS A 21 -4.08 -2.39 -0.66
CA LYS A 21 -3.46 -3.24 0.38
C LYS A 21 -2.49 -4.25 -0.22
N GLU A 22 -2.84 -4.85 -1.36
CA GLU A 22 -1.98 -5.78 -2.08
C GLU A 22 -0.70 -5.10 -2.59
N ALA A 23 -0.78 -3.84 -3.05
CA ALA A 23 0.38 -3.06 -3.46
C ALA A 23 1.40 -2.79 -2.33
N MET A 24 0.97 -2.87 -1.06
CA MET A 24 1.86 -2.68 0.09
C MET A 24 2.61 -3.97 0.49
N LEU A 25 2.31 -5.13 -0.13
CA LEU A 25 2.96 -6.41 0.18
C LEU A 25 4.27 -6.59 -0.60
N PHE A 26 5.14 -5.58 -0.56
CA PHE A 26 6.44 -5.56 -1.22
C PHE A 26 7.46 -4.82 -0.35
N ASP A 27 8.62 -5.43 -0.14
CA ASP A 27 9.76 -4.80 0.52
C ASP A 27 10.66 -4.14 -0.52
N SER A 28 10.74 -2.81 -0.50
CA SER A 28 11.60 -2.04 -1.40
C SER A 28 12.96 -1.80 -0.76
N CYS A 29 14.05 -2.07 -1.49
CA CYS A 29 15.38 -1.61 -1.13
C CYS A 29 15.56 -0.16 -1.63
N THR A 30 15.81 0.78 -0.72
CA THR A 30 15.90 2.21 -1.05
C THR A 30 17.17 2.59 -1.81
N TRP A 31 18.16 1.70 -1.85
CA TRP A 31 19.40 1.86 -2.60
C TRP A 31 19.38 1.14 -3.94
N ASP A 32 18.31 0.41 -4.26
CA ASP A 32 18.16 -0.21 -5.57
C ASP A 32 17.91 0.85 -6.65
N ASP A 33 18.39 0.60 -7.86
CA ASP A 33 18.21 1.47 -9.00
C ASP A 33 16.73 1.65 -9.32
N ASP A 34 15.92 0.59 -9.16
CA ASP A 34 14.47 0.61 -9.39
C ASP A 34 13.76 1.62 -8.47
N TYR A 35 14.16 1.69 -7.20
CA TYR A 35 13.59 2.66 -6.24
C TYR A 35 14.11 4.08 -6.49
N ASN A 36 15.41 4.22 -6.74
CA ASN A 36 16.03 5.52 -6.93
C ASN A 36 15.53 6.23 -8.21
N LEU A 37 15.49 5.52 -9.33
CA LEU A 37 15.02 6.06 -10.60
C LEU A 37 13.50 6.26 -10.61
N GLY A 38 12.74 5.36 -9.98
CA GLY A 38 11.28 5.36 -10.01
C GLY A 38 10.59 6.26 -8.98
N VAL A 39 11.27 6.64 -7.89
CA VAL A 39 10.66 7.36 -6.76
C VAL A 39 11.45 8.59 -6.32
N VAL A 40 12.79 8.52 -6.32
CA VAL A 40 13.65 9.59 -5.74
C VAL A 40 14.00 10.66 -6.76
N GLN A 41 14.28 10.27 -8.01
CA GLN A 41 14.74 11.18 -9.07
C GLN A 41 13.62 11.66 -10.01
N THR A 42 12.38 11.23 -9.77
CA THR A 42 11.16 11.68 -10.48
C THR A 42 10.70 13.06 -10.06
#